data_AF-E2BN76-F1
#
_entry.id   AF-E2BN76-F1
#
_cell.length_a   1.000
_cell.length_b   1.000
_cell.length_c   1.000
_cell.angle_alpha   90.00
_cell.angle_beta   90.00
_cell.angle_gamma   90.00
#
_symmetry.space_group_name_H-M   'P 1'
#
loop_
_entity.id
_entity.type
_entity.pdbx_description
1 polymer ?
#
loop_
_entity_poly.entity_id
_entity_poly.type
_entity_poly.pdbx_seq_one_letter_code
_entity_poly.pdbx_strand_id
1 'polypeptide(L)' 'QNFQENRIDGAALPLLSEDHLTGPMGMKLGPALKLRAMLARKLGACTVCLHCAHCHQ' A
#
# COMPACT_ATOMS: atom_id res chain seq x y z
N GLN A 1 14.42 -5.88 -4.39
CA GLN A 1 14.43 -7.33 -4.66
C GLN A 1 13.14 -7.97 -4.13
N ASN A 2 12.80 -7.72 -2.86
CA ASN A 2 11.53 -8.11 -2.20
C ASN A 2 10.26 -8.24 -3.06
N PHE A 3 9.85 -7.19 -3.78
CA PHE A 3 8.62 -7.23 -4.59
C PHE A 3 8.72 -8.23 -5.75
N GLN A 4 9.89 -8.33 -6.39
CA GLN A 4 10.12 -9.29 -7.48
C GLN A 4 10.19 -10.72 -6.95
N GLU A 5 10.84 -10.94 -5.81
CA GLU A 5 10.94 -12.25 -5.16
C GLU A 5 9.56 -12.78 -4.71
N ASN A 6 8.71 -11.88 -4.22
CA ASN A 6 7.32 -12.19 -3.86
C ASN A 6 6.34 -12.10 -5.04
N ARG A 7 6.84 -11.89 -6.27
CA ARG A 7 6.06 -11.76 -7.52
C ARG A 7 4.91 -10.74 -7.40
N ILE A 8 5.14 -9.65 -6.67
CA ILE A 8 4.20 -8.55 -6.53
C ILE A 8 4.29 -7.67 -7.78
N ASP A 9 3.19 -7.58 -8.51
CA ASP A 9 3.00 -6.65 -9.62
C ASP A 9 2.18 -5.42 -9.19
N GLY A 10 1.95 -4.50 -10.13
CA GLY A 10 1.20 -3.28 -9.87
C GLY A 10 -0.27 -3.50 -9.48
N ALA A 11 -0.87 -4.63 -9.88
CA ALA A 11 -2.25 -4.97 -9.55
C ALA A 11 -2.37 -5.56 -8.14
N ALA A 12 -1.32 -6.23 -7.65
CA ALA A 12 -1.25 -6.76 -6.30
C ALA A 12 -0.98 -5.68 -5.24
N LEU A 13 -0.34 -4.56 -5.59
CA LEU A 13 -0.02 -3.46 -4.67
C LEU A 13 -1.19 -2.96 -3.80
N PRO A 14 -2.40 -2.67 -4.34
CA PRO A 14 -3.55 -2.27 -3.52
C PRO A 14 -4.06 -3.36 -2.56
N LEU A 15 -3.74 -4.63 -2.81
CA LEU A 15 -4.16 -5.77 -1.99
C LEU A 15 -3.19 -6.02 -0.81
N LEU A 16 -2.06 -5.31 -0.77
CA LEU A 16 -1.08 -5.46 0.29
C LEU A 16 -1.55 -4.79 1.59
N SER A 17 -1.69 -5.61 2.62
CA SER A 17 -1.90 -5.18 3.99
C SER A 17 -0.55 -4.79 4.63
N GLU A 18 -0.61 -4.17 5.81
CA GLU A 18 0.60 -3.93 6.59
C GLU A 18 1.32 -5.23 6.95
N ASP A 19 0.57 -6.25 7.37
CA ASP A 19 1.10 -7.56 7.75
C ASP A 19 1.88 -8.24 6.61
N HIS A 20 1.38 -8.15 5.37
CA HIS A 20 2.10 -8.67 4.21
C HIS A 20 3.44 -7.96 3.99
N LEU A 21 3.53 -6.66 4.29
CA LEU A 21 4.75 -5.85 4.16
C LEU A 21 5.74 -6.14 5.28
N THR A 22 5.27 -6.25 6.53
CA THR A 22 6.14 -6.37 7.71
C THR A 22 6.52 -7.80 8.03
N GLY A 23 5.65 -8.77 7.78
CA GLY A 23 5.89 -10.19 8.00
C GLY A 23 6.63 -10.84 6.83
N PRO A 24 5.93 -11.33 5.78
CA PRO A 24 6.55 -12.04 4.65
C PRO A 24 7.63 -11.24 3.92
N MET A 25 7.43 -9.93 3.81
CA MET A 25 8.37 -9.04 3.12
C MET A 25 9.41 -8.39 4.05
N GLY A 26 9.33 -8.59 5.37
CA GLY A 26 10.33 -8.10 6.31
C GLY A 26 10.56 -6.58 6.29
N MET A 27 9.63 -5.79 5.77
CA MET A 27 9.74 -4.33 5.80
C MET A 27 9.56 -3.84 7.24
N LYS A 28 10.34 -2.83 7.62
CA LYS A 28 10.09 -2.13 8.88
C LYS A 28 8.73 -1.42 8.82
N LEU A 29 8.07 -1.31 9.97
CA LEU A 29 6.74 -0.71 10.09
C LEU A 29 6.65 0.69 9.45
N GLY A 30 7.63 1.57 9.69
CA GLY A 30 7.65 2.92 9.11
C GLY A 30 7.60 2.92 7.57
N PRO A 31 8.56 2.28 6.88
CA PRO A 31 8.51 2.10 5.43
C PRO A 31 7.23 1.45 4.90
N ALA A 32 6.70 0.43 5.59
CA ALA A 32 5.45 -0.24 5.21
C ALA A 32 4.26 0.74 5.23
N LEU A 33 4.10 1.49 6.33
CA LEU A 33 3.06 2.51 6.47
C LEU A 33 3.19 3.62 5.41
N LYS A 34 4.42 4.09 5.15
CA LYS A 34 4.70 5.09 4.12
C LYS A 34 4.30 4.62 2.73
N LEU A 35 4.62 3.37 2.38
CA LEU A 35 4.23 2.79 1.10
C LEU A 35 2.70 2.73 0.95
N ARG A 36 2.00 2.25 1.98
CA ARG A 36 0.52 2.18 1.95
C ARG A 36 -0.11 3.56 1.78
N ALA A 37 0.39 4.57 2.49
CA ALA A 37 -0.08 5.95 2.33
C ALA A 37 0.19 6.51 0.92
N MET A 38 1.34 6.18 0.31
CA MET A 38 1.63 6.58 -1.07
C MET A 38 0.73 5.88 -2.09
N LEU A 39 0.47 4.58 -1.92
CA LEU A 39 -0.43 3.81 -2.79
C LEU A 39 -1.86 4.31 -2.69
N ALA A 40 -2.34 4.56 -1.47
CA ALA A 40 -3.63 5.18 -1.19
C ALA A 40 -3.81 6.50 -1.98
N ARG A 41 -2.81 7.39 -1.94
CA ARG A 41 -2.85 8.65 -2.69
C ARG A 41 -2.82 8.44 -4.20
N LYS A 42 -1.97 7.53 -4.71
CA LYS A 42 -1.79 7.30 -6.15
C LYS A 42 -2.97 6.58 -6.81
N LEU A 43 -3.63 5.69 -6.06
CA LEU A 43 -4.80 4.93 -6.52
C LEU A 43 -6.12 5.60 -6.15
N GLY A 44 -6.05 6.73 -5.44
CA GLY A 44 -7.19 7.48 -4.96
C GLY A 44 -8.04 6.79 -3.90
N ALA A 45 -7.53 5.73 -3.29
CA ALA A 45 -8.14 5.05 -2.15
C ALA A 45 -7.71 5.74 -0.85
N CYS A 46 -8.52 6.67 -0.34
CA CYS A 46 -8.30 7.28 0.96
C CYS A 46 -8.56 6.25 2.07
N THR A 47 -7.53 5.88 2.85
CA THR A 47 -7.69 4.91 3.97
C THR A 47 -8.49 5.46 5.15
N VAL A 48 -8.71 6.78 5.20
CA VAL A 48 -9.50 7.48 6.23
C VAL A 48 -10.95 7.69 5.77
N CYS A 49 -11.17 7.73 4.46
CA CYS A 49 -12.43 8.13 3.87
C CYS A 49 -12.79 7.17 2.73
N LEU A 50 -13.47 6.08 3.08
CA LEU A 50 -13.78 4.99 2.15
C LEU A 50 -14.61 5.46 0.93
N HIS A 51 -15.27 6.62 0.99
CA HIS A 51 -15.84 7.30 -0.17
C HIS A 51 -15.99 8.80 0.13
N CYS A 52 -15.28 9.68 -0.59
CA CYS A 52 -15.86 10.96 -0.99
C CYS A 52 -15.05 11.63 -2.11
N ALA A 53 -15.74 12.28 -3.04
CA ALA A 53 -15.20 13.19 -4.05
C ALA A 53 -14.49 14.44 -3.47
N HIS A 54 -14.43 14.55 -2.13
CA HIS A 54 -13.89 15.71 -1.42
C HIS A 54 -12.35 15.72 -1.31
N CYS A 55 -11.67 14.57 -1.49
CA CYS A 55 -10.20 14.50 -1.41
C CYS A 55 -9.49 14.44 -2.78
N HIS A 56 -10.23 14.48 -3.89
CA HIS A 56 -9.70 14.47 -5.27
C HIS A 56 -10.09 15.72 -6.07
N GLN A 57 -10.10 16.89 -5.42
CA GLN A 57 -10.06 18.19 -6.09
C GLN A 57 -8.71 18.85 -5.84
#